data_AF-A0A3N5VNU4-F1
#
_entry.id   AF-A0A3N5VNU4-F1
#
_cell.length_a   1.000
_cell.length_b   1.000
_cell.length_c   1.000
_cell.angle_alpha   90.00
_cell.angle_beta   90.00
_cell.angle_gamma   90.00
#
_symmetry.space_group_name_H-M   'P 1'
#
loop_
_entity.id
_entity.type
_entity.pdbx_description
1 polymer ?
#
loop_
_entity_poly.entity_id
_entity_poly.type
_entity_poly.pdbx_seq_one_letter_code
_entity_poly.pdbx_strand_id
1 'polypeptide(L)'
;MFKLFQSGRKSTSRNCRRHGGYPRSANEVRKSDHLINMAPTSKHKNYRARRQLLLAICIAIFLLMVNLLVPLRAQASSQIQSTSTPTAQPTPTFDLQRLEKPVIASNNSEQLKKGAEIYWGVCMACHGDIGQGLTDEWRDAFGTEDRNCWQSGCHGPDHPPQGFLIPKDKVIPAVAGSSKLTRFNNAQELHDFILANMPWWDPGQLTDEKAWQVTSYILSLHKVMPKAFDLTDTNASAIRTQYAVPQPSDDRPAVLTLTGILALAAIGMIAQDLRKNKNRVAERPNFFHHLHPPTIPALQARFRYTLGAGGLAVFLCLILLVTGILEMFYYIPTPEHAAVSVEVITSLVPFGALTRNLHFWSAQALMIVVSIHLLRVVLTGAYARHRRLNYLIGLGMLVLILLLDFTGYVLRWDEGIRWALIVGTNLLKTIPWVGDWLYRLAVGGPEPALSSVERFYTWHIFVLTLTMIILGAWHIFRVRRDGGVAVPPPDQRKDNARLSRFDLVRREVLVMVIAGVFLLFISVFFPAPLERPITQATVDMGVNAHNARAPWFFLWVQQLLKLGDPFFWGVALPVILLIVLAILPYTLPQTNENELGRWFPRGNRLAQIIVILITLAVIILTIIFLIPTTQL
;
A
#
# COMPACT_ATOMS: atom_id res chain seq x y z
N MET A 1 -40.11 29.43 -3.97
CA MET A 1 -40.34 29.98 -2.61
C MET A 1 -39.04 30.63 -2.15
N PHE A 2 -38.87 31.92 -1.90
CA PHE A 2 -39.75 33.10 -1.89
C PHE A 2 -38.83 34.29 -2.28
N LYS A 3 -39.18 35.04 -3.32
CA LYS A 3 -38.82 36.46 -3.47
C LYS A 3 -39.65 37.24 -2.44
N LEU A 4 -39.08 38.27 -1.80
CA LEU A 4 -39.69 39.41 -1.08
C LEU A 4 -38.53 39.97 -0.22
N PHE A 5 -38.02 41.20 -0.26
CA PHE A 5 -38.55 42.53 -0.50
C PHE A 5 -37.41 43.45 -1.00
N GLN A 6 -37.68 44.27 -2.02
CA GLN A 6 -37.05 45.58 -2.22
C GLN A 6 -37.96 46.63 -1.57
N SER A 7 -37.42 47.58 -0.80
CA SER A 7 -37.54 49.03 -1.07
C SER A 7 -37.11 49.89 0.13
N GLY A 8 -36.47 51.02 -0.19
CA GLY A 8 -36.65 52.27 0.54
C GLY A 8 -35.59 52.66 1.60
N ARG A 9 -34.59 53.47 1.21
CA ARG A 9 -34.56 54.89 1.60
C ARG A 9 -33.45 55.70 0.94
N LYS A 10 -33.81 56.97 0.74
CA LYS A 10 -33.19 58.05 -0.04
C LYS A 10 -31.86 58.55 0.53
N SER A 11 -31.03 59.02 -0.41
CA SER A 11 -30.12 60.16 -0.36
C SER A 11 -30.31 61.15 0.79
N THR A 12 -29.20 61.48 1.47
CA THR A 12 -28.88 62.86 1.89
C THR A 12 -27.37 63.06 1.88
N SER A 13 -26.92 64.04 1.10
CA SER A 13 -25.59 64.62 1.15
C SER A 13 -25.44 65.48 2.42
N ARG A 14 -24.25 65.45 3.05
CA ARG A 14 -23.76 66.57 3.88
C ARG A 14 -22.26 66.72 3.71
N ASN A 15 -21.90 67.82 3.05
CA ASN A 15 -20.61 68.50 3.17
C ASN A 15 -20.41 68.97 4.61
N CYS A 16 -19.20 68.83 5.15
CA CYS A 16 -18.69 69.76 6.16
C CYS A 16 -17.20 70.01 5.94
N ARG A 17 -16.85 71.29 5.81
CA ARG A 17 -15.51 71.86 5.58
C ARG A 17 -14.78 72.07 6.91
N ARG A 18 -13.45 71.92 6.84
CA ARG A 18 -12.32 72.71 7.43
C ARG A 18 -12.32 73.06 8.93
N HIS A 19 -11.19 72.77 9.59
CA HIS A 19 -10.25 73.66 10.34
C HIS A 19 -9.34 72.76 11.21
N GLY A 20 -8.04 72.97 11.43
CA GLY A 20 -7.10 74.03 11.07
C GLY A 20 -5.65 73.50 11.03
N GLY A 21 -4.70 74.39 10.71
CA GLY A 21 -3.29 74.06 10.45
C GLY A 21 -2.36 74.13 11.67
N TYR A 22 -1.24 73.39 11.54
CA TYR A 22 0.19 73.66 11.86
C TYR A 22 0.60 74.59 13.03
N PRO A 23 1.80 74.42 13.67
CA PRO A 23 3.07 74.07 13.03
C PRO A 23 4.02 73.07 13.73
N ARG A 24 5.06 72.69 12.98
CA ARG A 24 6.28 71.99 13.42
C ARG A 24 7.14 72.88 14.33
N SER A 25 7.83 72.28 15.30
CA SER A 25 9.18 72.70 15.71
C SER A 25 10.02 71.47 16.09
N ALA A 26 11.34 71.61 15.96
CA ALA A 26 12.37 70.58 16.12
C ALA A 26 13.32 70.92 17.28
N ASN A 27 13.99 69.88 17.81
CA ASN A 27 15.09 69.85 18.79
C ASN A 27 14.71 70.28 20.22
N GLU A 28 15.18 69.70 21.32
CA GLU A 28 16.30 68.79 21.69
C GLU A 28 15.91 68.21 23.08
N VAL A 29 16.22 66.97 23.48
CA VAL A 29 17.28 66.64 24.45
C VAL A 29 17.32 65.10 24.64
N ARG A 30 18.54 64.65 24.91
CA ARG A 30 19.19 63.34 24.77
C ARG A 30 19.05 62.42 26.00
N LYS A 31 19.30 61.11 25.77
CA LYS A 31 19.61 60.00 26.73
C LYS A 31 18.39 59.44 27.46
N SER A 32 18.16 58.14 27.61
CA SER A 32 18.87 56.87 27.41
C SER A 32 17.75 55.81 27.28
N ASP A 33 17.80 54.86 26.36
CA ASP A 33 18.03 53.46 26.77
C ASP A 33 18.42 52.61 25.56
N HIS A 34 19.68 52.18 25.56
CA HIS A 34 20.20 51.14 24.70
C HIS A 34 19.86 49.77 25.28
N LEU A 35 18.83 49.10 24.73
CA LEU A 35 18.72 47.64 24.80
C LEU A 35 18.29 47.07 23.44
N ILE A 36 19.32 46.78 22.63
CA ILE A 36 19.47 45.71 21.64
C ILE A 36 18.16 45.14 21.07
N ASN A 37 17.69 45.74 19.97
CA ASN A 37 16.85 45.07 18.98
C ASN A 37 17.56 45.19 17.61
N MET A 38 18.57 44.35 17.38
CA MET A 38 19.13 44.20 16.04
C MET A 38 18.15 43.38 15.18
N ALA A 39 17.40 44.08 14.32
CA ALA A 39 16.77 43.45 13.17
C ALA A 39 17.86 42.77 12.31
N PRO A 40 17.66 41.53 11.82
CA PRO A 40 18.68 40.87 11.02
C PRO A 40 18.93 41.66 9.75
N THR A 41 20.16 42.12 9.56
CA THR A 41 20.62 42.88 8.39
C THR A 41 20.39 42.08 7.10
N SER A 42 20.16 42.76 5.98
CA SER A 42 19.84 42.14 4.67
C SER A 42 20.88 41.09 4.23
N LYS A 43 22.14 41.22 4.68
CA LYS A 43 23.23 40.25 4.47
C LYS A 43 22.92 38.86 5.06
N HIS A 44 22.33 38.77 6.27
CA HIS A 44 22.01 37.47 6.88
C HIS A 44 20.84 36.75 6.17
N LYS A 45 19.90 37.52 5.60
CA LYS A 45 18.80 36.97 4.78
C LYS A 45 19.32 36.36 3.48
N ASN A 46 20.27 37.04 2.83
CA ASN A 46 20.91 36.58 1.60
C ASN A 46 21.84 35.38 1.83
N TYR A 47 22.54 35.31 2.96
CA TYR A 47 23.40 34.16 3.28
C TYR A 47 22.60 32.87 3.51
N ARG A 48 21.47 32.96 4.24
CA ARG A 48 20.59 31.80 4.49
C ARG A 48 19.90 31.31 3.22
N ALA A 49 19.49 32.22 2.35
CA ALA A 49 18.93 31.92 1.03
C ALA A 49 19.97 31.24 0.11
N ARG A 50 21.21 31.74 0.07
CA ARG A 50 22.31 31.12 -0.69
C ARG A 50 22.64 29.72 -0.18
N ARG A 51 22.63 29.50 1.14
CA ARG A 51 22.88 28.17 1.73
C ARG A 51 21.78 27.16 1.39
N GLN A 52 20.51 27.58 1.36
CA GLN A 52 19.39 26.73 0.93
C GLN A 52 19.44 26.42 -0.57
N LEU A 53 19.82 27.39 -1.39
CA LEU A 53 20.03 27.20 -2.82
C LEU A 53 21.20 26.25 -3.11
N LEU A 54 22.33 26.42 -2.41
CA LEU A 54 23.49 25.53 -2.51
C LEU A 54 23.13 24.10 -2.08
N LEU A 55 22.40 23.92 -0.99
CA LEU A 55 21.97 22.58 -0.55
C LEU A 55 21.02 21.92 -1.58
N ALA A 56 20.08 22.69 -2.15
CA ALA A 56 19.19 22.20 -3.19
C ALA A 56 19.94 21.86 -4.49
N ILE A 57 20.93 22.66 -4.87
CA ILE A 57 21.81 22.40 -6.02
C ILE A 57 22.66 21.15 -5.77
N CYS A 58 23.23 20.98 -4.56
CA CYS A 58 24.00 19.78 -4.23
C CYS A 58 23.14 18.51 -4.25
N ILE A 59 21.90 18.56 -3.74
CA ILE A 59 20.96 17.43 -3.80
C ILE A 59 20.57 17.14 -5.25
N ALA A 60 20.30 18.17 -6.06
CA ALA A 60 19.96 17.98 -7.46
C ALA A 60 21.13 17.45 -8.29
N ILE A 61 22.35 17.94 -8.07
CA ILE A 61 23.57 17.43 -8.71
C ILE A 61 23.84 15.99 -8.27
N PHE A 62 23.62 15.67 -6.99
CA PHE A 62 23.74 14.29 -6.50
C PHE A 62 22.74 13.36 -7.18
N LEU A 63 21.46 13.76 -7.28
CA LEU A 63 20.43 13.00 -7.99
C LEU A 63 20.71 12.89 -9.51
N LEU A 64 21.25 13.94 -10.12
CA LEU A 64 21.65 13.94 -11.52
C LEU A 64 22.89 13.05 -11.77
N MET A 65 23.86 13.06 -10.86
CA MET A 65 25.04 12.20 -10.91
C MET A 65 24.66 10.73 -10.73
N VAL A 66 23.71 10.43 -9.84
CA VAL A 66 23.14 9.08 -9.70
C VAL A 66 22.45 8.64 -11.00
N ASN A 67 21.74 9.54 -11.70
CA ASN A 67 21.17 9.25 -13.03
C ASN A 67 22.23 9.01 -14.13
N LEU A 68 23.40 9.64 -14.04
CA LEU A 68 24.50 9.50 -15.01
C LEU A 68 25.39 8.27 -14.75
N LEU A 69 25.32 7.67 -13.55
CA LEU A 69 26.20 6.57 -13.11
C LEU A 69 25.52 5.19 -13.08
N VAL A 70 24.23 5.08 -13.42
CA VAL A 70 23.59 3.77 -13.62
C VAL A 70 24.00 3.26 -15.00
N PRO A 71 24.76 2.15 -15.10
CA PRO A 71 25.19 1.64 -16.39
C PRO A 71 23.96 1.22 -17.21
N LEU A 72 23.95 1.63 -18.48
CA LEU A 72 23.15 1.05 -19.55
C LEU A 72 23.46 -0.46 -19.63
N ARG A 73 22.80 -1.27 -18.81
CA ARG A 73 22.77 -2.72 -18.98
C ARG A 73 21.45 -3.09 -19.63
N ALA A 74 21.27 -2.59 -20.85
CA ALA A 74 20.35 -3.19 -21.81
C ALA A 74 20.98 -4.53 -22.25
N GLN A 75 20.83 -5.56 -21.42
CA GLN A 75 21.05 -6.91 -21.89
C GLN A 75 19.80 -7.31 -22.69
N ALA A 76 20.02 -7.44 -24.00
CA ALA A 76 19.10 -8.02 -24.94
C ALA A 76 18.48 -9.30 -24.36
N SER A 77 17.18 -9.28 -24.10
CA SER A 77 16.39 -10.49 -23.94
C SER A 77 15.96 -10.94 -25.35
N SER A 78 16.37 -12.16 -25.71
CA SER A 78 16.01 -12.82 -26.95
C SER A 78 14.48 -12.82 -27.10
N GLN A 79 14.00 -12.33 -28.24
CA GLN A 79 12.59 -12.47 -28.61
C GLN A 79 12.22 -13.94 -28.63
N ILE A 80 11.31 -14.34 -27.75
CA ILE A 80 10.63 -15.62 -27.85
C ILE A 80 9.27 -15.34 -28.48
N GLN A 81 9.05 -16.06 -29.59
CA GLN A 81 7.93 -15.94 -30.49
C GLN A 81 6.60 -16.21 -29.79
N SER A 82 5.72 -15.21 -29.85
CA SER A 82 4.36 -15.25 -29.35
C SER A 82 3.55 -16.33 -30.08
N THR A 83 3.05 -17.32 -29.34
CA THR A 83 1.96 -18.18 -29.81
C THR A 83 0.63 -17.60 -29.34
N SER A 84 -0.29 -17.47 -30.30
CA SER A 84 -1.59 -16.83 -30.18
C SER A 84 -2.45 -17.36 -29.02
N THR A 85 -3.19 -16.46 -28.38
CA THR A 85 -4.29 -16.75 -27.46
C THR A 85 -5.27 -17.76 -28.09
N PRO A 86 -5.58 -18.90 -27.45
CA PRO A 86 -6.59 -19.80 -27.97
C PRO A 86 -7.96 -19.18 -27.80
N THR A 87 -8.72 -19.06 -28.88
CA THR A 87 -10.16 -18.78 -28.84
C THR A 87 -10.85 -19.92 -28.09
N ALA A 88 -11.79 -19.60 -27.21
CA ALA A 88 -12.59 -20.60 -26.49
C ALA A 88 -13.31 -21.50 -27.51
N GLN A 89 -12.93 -22.78 -27.54
CA GLN A 89 -13.63 -23.80 -28.31
C GLN A 89 -14.91 -24.15 -27.55
N PRO A 90 -16.06 -24.31 -28.23
CA PRO A 90 -17.28 -24.78 -27.59
C PRO A 90 -17.06 -26.17 -26.98
N THR A 91 -17.70 -26.42 -25.84
CA THR A 91 -17.69 -27.73 -25.18
C THR A 91 -18.15 -28.80 -26.19
N PRO A 92 -17.30 -29.78 -26.54
CA PRO A 92 -17.65 -30.79 -27.54
C PRO A 92 -18.77 -31.68 -27.03
N THR A 93 -19.72 -32.02 -27.91
CA THR A 93 -20.78 -33.00 -27.65
C THR A 93 -20.17 -34.40 -27.47
N PHE A 94 -20.71 -35.19 -26.55
CA PHE A 94 -20.19 -36.51 -26.17
C PHE A 94 -20.15 -37.51 -27.35
N ASP A 95 -19.02 -38.22 -27.50
CA ASP A 95 -18.76 -39.27 -28.48
C ASP A 95 -17.97 -40.41 -27.82
N LEU A 96 -18.45 -41.65 -27.93
CA LEU A 96 -17.81 -42.85 -27.39
C LEU A 96 -16.42 -43.11 -27.99
N GLN A 97 -16.13 -42.57 -29.18
CA GLN A 97 -14.80 -42.61 -29.79
C GLN A 97 -13.74 -41.89 -28.95
N ARG A 98 -14.14 -41.03 -27.99
CA ARG A 98 -13.22 -40.33 -27.08
C ARG A 98 -12.54 -41.25 -26.06
N LEU A 99 -13.02 -42.48 -25.88
CA LEU A 99 -12.42 -43.49 -25.01
C LEU A 99 -11.41 -44.38 -25.74
N GLU A 100 -11.26 -44.22 -27.07
CA GLU A 100 -10.30 -44.99 -27.85
C GLU A 100 -8.85 -44.65 -27.47
N LYS A 101 -7.96 -45.62 -27.68
CA LYS A 101 -6.53 -45.46 -27.42
C LYS A 101 -6.00 -44.25 -28.22
N PRO A 102 -5.27 -43.30 -27.58
CA PRO A 102 -4.84 -42.08 -28.25
C PRO A 102 -3.89 -42.38 -29.42
N VAL A 103 -4.23 -41.87 -30.61
CA VAL A 103 -3.39 -41.96 -31.81
C VAL A 103 -2.44 -40.77 -31.84
N ILE A 104 -1.20 -40.99 -31.44
CA ILE A 104 -0.14 -39.98 -31.48
C ILE A 104 0.52 -39.98 -32.87
N ALA A 105 0.71 -38.79 -33.45
CA ALA A 105 1.36 -38.64 -34.76
C ALA A 105 2.75 -39.30 -34.80
N SER A 106 3.09 -39.89 -35.95
CA SER A 106 4.30 -40.70 -36.15
C SER A 106 5.62 -39.95 -35.93
N ASN A 107 5.60 -38.62 -36.03
CA ASN A 107 6.74 -37.72 -35.83
C ASN A 107 7.01 -37.33 -34.37
N ASN A 108 6.23 -37.84 -33.41
CA ASN A 108 6.50 -37.66 -31.98
C ASN A 108 7.42 -38.77 -31.44
N SER A 109 8.09 -38.49 -30.32
CA SER A 109 9.03 -39.43 -29.71
C SER A 109 8.34 -40.69 -29.19
N GLU A 110 9.10 -41.77 -29.11
CA GLU A 110 8.62 -43.04 -28.59
C GLU A 110 8.26 -42.94 -27.10
N GLN A 111 9.02 -42.13 -26.33
CA GLN A 111 8.72 -41.84 -24.94
C GLN A 111 7.32 -41.21 -24.77
N LEU A 112 6.96 -40.25 -25.63
CA LEU A 112 5.64 -39.61 -25.59
C LEU A 112 4.52 -40.60 -25.95
N LYS A 113 4.74 -41.47 -26.94
CA LYS A 113 3.75 -42.50 -27.33
C LYS A 113 3.48 -43.45 -26.17
N LYS A 114 4.52 -44.00 -25.54
CA LYS A 114 4.39 -44.85 -24.34
C LYS A 114 3.70 -44.13 -23.19
N GLY A 115 4.01 -42.84 -23.01
CA GLY A 115 3.34 -41.98 -22.03
C GLY A 115 1.84 -41.84 -22.27
N ALA A 116 1.43 -41.67 -23.53
CA ALA A 116 0.02 -41.61 -23.91
C ALA A 116 -0.70 -42.93 -23.60
N GLU A 117 -0.04 -44.08 -23.81
CA GLU A 117 -0.60 -45.39 -23.49
C GLU A 117 -0.79 -45.60 -21.99
N ILE A 118 0.21 -45.22 -21.18
CA ILE A 118 0.13 -45.29 -19.72
C ILE A 118 -0.97 -44.36 -19.20
N TYR A 119 -1.01 -43.13 -19.71
CA TYR A 119 -2.03 -42.17 -19.31
C TYR A 119 -3.43 -42.70 -19.65
N TRP A 120 -3.63 -43.21 -20.87
CA TRP A 120 -4.91 -43.80 -21.29
C TRP A 120 -5.31 -44.99 -20.43
N GLY A 121 -4.40 -45.92 -20.16
CA GLY A 121 -4.70 -47.14 -19.41
C GLY A 121 -4.89 -46.96 -17.90
N VAL A 122 -4.25 -45.95 -17.29
CA VAL A 122 -4.17 -45.82 -15.82
C VAL A 122 -4.64 -44.45 -15.33
N CYS A 123 -4.23 -43.36 -15.97
CA CYS A 123 -4.44 -42.01 -15.47
C CYS A 123 -5.79 -41.39 -15.92
N MET A 124 -6.29 -41.76 -17.09
CA MET A 124 -7.46 -41.18 -17.75
C MET A 124 -8.73 -41.30 -16.92
N ALA A 125 -8.90 -42.41 -16.18
CA ALA A 125 -10.06 -42.61 -15.32
C ALA A 125 -10.20 -41.48 -14.28
N CYS A 126 -9.08 -41.04 -13.70
CA CYS A 126 -9.03 -39.98 -12.68
C CYS A 126 -8.87 -38.57 -13.27
N HIS A 127 -8.14 -38.45 -14.39
CA HIS A 127 -7.73 -37.16 -14.93
C HIS A 127 -8.49 -36.73 -16.19
N GLY A 128 -9.35 -37.58 -16.75
CA GLY A 128 -10.10 -37.30 -17.97
C GLY A 128 -9.32 -37.59 -19.25
N ASP A 129 -10.04 -37.82 -20.35
CA ASP A 129 -9.51 -38.07 -21.70
C ASP A 129 -8.67 -36.91 -22.24
N ILE A 130 -9.09 -35.67 -21.95
CA ILE A 130 -8.38 -34.46 -22.33
C ILE A 130 -7.65 -33.81 -21.15
N GLY A 131 -7.56 -34.49 -19.99
CA GLY A 131 -6.90 -33.97 -18.79
C GLY A 131 -7.73 -32.98 -17.96
N GLN A 132 -9.04 -32.96 -18.13
CA GLN A 132 -10.00 -32.05 -17.47
C GLN A 132 -10.29 -32.38 -15.99
N GLY A 133 -9.84 -33.53 -15.48
CA GLY A 133 -10.17 -34.02 -14.13
C GLY A 133 -11.55 -34.68 -14.04
N LEU A 134 -11.97 -35.01 -12.82
CA LEU A 134 -13.26 -35.65 -12.55
C LEU A 134 -14.42 -34.63 -12.53
N THR A 135 -14.81 -34.15 -13.71
CA THR A 135 -16.04 -33.37 -13.86
C THR A 135 -17.28 -34.28 -13.77
N ASP A 136 -18.44 -33.73 -13.42
CA ASP A 136 -19.70 -34.51 -13.45
C ASP A 136 -20.00 -35.03 -14.86
N GLU A 137 -19.70 -34.22 -15.88
CA GLU A 137 -19.75 -34.62 -17.29
C GLU A 137 -18.86 -35.84 -17.59
N TRP A 138 -17.62 -35.87 -17.07
CA TRP A 138 -16.72 -37.00 -17.25
C TRP A 138 -17.20 -38.26 -16.50
N ARG A 139 -17.79 -38.10 -15.31
CA ARG A 139 -18.39 -39.23 -14.58
C ARG A 139 -19.61 -39.79 -15.31
N ASP A 140 -20.39 -38.93 -15.95
CA ASP A 140 -21.59 -39.33 -16.69
C ASP A 140 -21.25 -40.11 -17.98
N ALA A 141 -20.04 -39.93 -18.54
CA ALA A 141 -19.55 -40.61 -19.73
C ALA A 141 -19.42 -42.13 -19.62
N PHE A 142 -19.19 -42.66 -18.41
CA PHE A 142 -19.03 -44.10 -18.15
C PHE A 142 -20.38 -44.84 -17.99
N GLY A 143 -21.53 -44.18 -18.16
CA GLY A 143 -22.84 -44.81 -17.95
C GLY A 143 -23.15 -45.07 -16.47
N THR A 144 -24.37 -45.50 -16.13
CA THR A 144 -24.78 -45.65 -14.72
C THR A 144 -24.17 -46.86 -14.02
N GLU A 145 -23.79 -47.89 -14.78
CA GLU A 145 -23.24 -49.14 -14.26
C GLU A 145 -21.74 -49.00 -13.98
N ASP A 146 -20.95 -48.38 -14.87
CA ASP A 146 -19.48 -48.27 -14.71
C ASP A 146 -18.99 -47.05 -13.91
N ARG A 147 -19.91 -46.26 -13.33
CA ARG A 147 -19.58 -45.17 -12.37
C ARG A 147 -18.91 -45.68 -11.09
N ASN A 148 -19.09 -46.96 -10.80
CA ASN A 148 -18.34 -47.67 -9.77
C ASN A 148 -17.41 -48.67 -10.46
N CYS A 149 -16.25 -48.18 -10.90
CA CYS A 149 -15.26 -48.96 -11.64
C CYS A 149 -14.79 -50.22 -10.88
N TRP A 150 -14.97 -50.25 -9.55
CA TRP A 150 -14.65 -51.39 -8.68
C TRP A 150 -15.78 -52.43 -8.61
N GLN A 151 -17.05 -52.02 -8.42
CA GLN A 151 -18.18 -52.97 -8.46
C GLN A 151 -18.39 -53.58 -9.84
N SER A 152 -18.01 -52.86 -10.89
CA SER A 152 -18.11 -53.31 -12.29
C SER A 152 -16.98 -54.28 -12.68
N GLY A 153 -16.02 -54.55 -11.78
CA GLY A 153 -14.94 -55.51 -12.01
C GLY A 153 -13.87 -55.06 -12.99
N CYS A 154 -13.87 -53.79 -13.40
CA CYS A 154 -12.99 -53.27 -14.47
C CYS A 154 -11.49 -53.29 -14.11
N HIS A 155 -11.13 -53.34 -12.83
CA HIS A 155 -9.74 -53.32 -12.35
C HIS A 155 -9.12 -54.70 -12.07
N GLY A 156 -9.82 -55.79 -12.34
CA GLY A 156 -9.30 -57.14 -12.08
C GLY A 156 -9.05 -57.42 -10.57
N PRO A 157 -8.27 -58.46 -10.24
CA PRO A 157 -8.14 -58.97 -8.86
C PRO A 157 -7.24 -58.16 -7.91
N ASP A 158 -6.48 -57.18 -8.40
CA ASP A 158 -5.51 -56.39 -7.61
C ASP A 158 -6.14 -55.12 -7.01
N HIS A 159 -7.13 -55.26 -6.12
CA HIS A 159 -7.78 -54.12 -5.47
C HIS A 159 -7.98 -54.28 -3.95
N PRO A 160 -8.03 -53.19 -3.16
CA PRO A 160 -8.38 -53.25 -1.74
C PRO A 160 -9.79 -53.84 -1.55
N PRO A 161 -10.04 -54.68 -0.52
CA PRO A 161 -11.31 -55.41 -0.35
C PRO A 161 -12.55 -54.54 -0.09
N GLN A 162 -12.39 -53.22 0.06
CA GLN A 162 -13.42 -52.29 0.52
C GLN A 162 -13.64 -51.16 -0.50
N GLY A 163 -13.83 -51.53 -1.78
CA GLY A 163 -13.91 -50.62 -2.92
C GLY A 163 -14.61 -49.29 -2.63
N PHE A 164 -14.12 -48.20 -3.23
CA PHE A 164 -14.62 -46.86 -2.97
C PHE A 164 -15.39 -46.31 -4.18
N LEU A 165 -16.49 -45.59 -3.94
CA LEU A 165 -17.10 -44.76 -4.99
C LEU A 165 -16.14 -43.61 -5.32
N ILE A 166 -15.97 -43.28 -6.60
CA ILE A 166 -15.25 -42.06 -7.00
C ILE A 166 -15.90 -40.88 -6.27
N PRO A 167 -15.22 -40.24 -5.30
CA PRO A 167 -15.88 -39.30 -4.40
C PRO A 167 -16.34 -38.06 -5.18
N LYS A 168 -17.60 -37.66 -5.03
CA LYS A 168 -18.12 -36.41 -5.62
C LYS A 168 -17.60 -35.16 -4.90
N ASP A 169 -17.20 -35.34 -3.66
CA ASP A 169 -16.64 -34.34 -2.75
C ASP A 169 -15.12 -34.12 -2.92
N LYS A 170 -14.43 -35.01 -3.65
CA LYS A 170 -12.99 -34.84 -3.96
C LYS A 170 -12.80 -34.26 -5.36
N VAL A 171 -12.18 -33.08 -5.42
CA VAL A 171 -11.76 -32.44 -6.67
C VAL A 171 -10.43 -33.05 -7.08
N ILE A 172 -10.43 -33.98 -8.05
CA ILE A 172 -9.18 -34.36 -8.73
C ILE A 172 -8.82 -33.23 -9.69
N PRO A 173 -7.65 -32.58 -9.54
CA PRO A 173 -7.30 -31.44 -10.36
C PRO A 173 -7.10 -31.85 -11.82
N ALA A 174 -7.60 -31.00 -12.72
CA ALA A 174 -7.29 -31.07 -14.14
C ALA A 174 -5.78 -31.01 -14.35
N VAL A 175 -5.25 -31.91 -15.17
CA VAL A 175 -3.83 -31.97 -15.57
C VAL A 175 -3.58 -31.27 -16.89
N ALA A 176 -4.64 -30.87 -17.62
CA ALA A 176 -4.58 -30.14 -18.88
C ALA A 176 -5.37 -28.82 -18.84
N GLY A 177 -4.90 -27.83 -19.59
CA GLY A 177 -5.54 -26.50 -19.71
C GLY A 177 -4.63 -25.34 -19.26
N SER A 178 -4.96 -24.12 -19.68
CA SER A 178 -4.17 -22.94 -19.34
C SER A 178 -4.03 -22.79 -17.83
N SER A 179 -2.79 -22.64 -17.36
CA SER A 179 -2.43 -22.44 -15.95
C SER A 179 -2.50 -23.68 -15.04
N LYS A 180 -2.66 -24.90 -15.57
CA LYS A 180 -2.71 -26.12 -14.71
C LYS A 180 -1.33 -26.66 -14.29
N LEU A 181 -0.27 -26.37 -15.04
CA LEU A 181 1.11 -26.76 -14.70
C LEU A 181 1.92 -25.64 -14.04
N THR A 182 1.33 -24.48 -13.74
CA THR A 182 2.06 -23.31 -13.19
C THR A 182 2.65 -23.55 -11.81
N ARG A 183 2.14 -24.53 -11.07
CA ARG A 183 2.68 -24.97 -9.77
C ARG A 183 4.07 -25.62 -9.86
N PHE A 184 4.50 -26.00 -11.05
CA PHE A 184 5.84 -26.51 -11.33
C PHE A 184 6.62 -25.46 -12.12
N ASN A 185 7.89 -25.26 -11.81
CA ASN A 185 8.76 -24.31 -12.50
C ASN A 185 9.33 -24.86 -13.82
N ASN A 186 9.42 -26.20 -13.93
CA ASN A 186 9.96 -26.90 -15.08
C ASN A 186 9.44 -28.36 -15.11
N ALA A 187 9.80 -29.10 -16.17
CA ALA A 187 9.42 -30.49 -16.35
C ALA A 187 10.03 -31.43 -15.29
N GLN A 188 11.18 -31.08 -14.69
CA GLN A 188 11.79 -31.88 -13.63
C GLN A 188 10.91 -31.90 -12.36
N GLU A 189 10.45 -30.74 -11.90
CA GLU A 189 9.58 -30.68 -10.72
C GLU A 189 8.25 -31.40 -10.94
N LEU A 190 7.72 -31.37 -12.17
CA LEU A 190 6.53 -32.14 -12.55
C LEU A 190 6.81 -33.65 -12.49
N HIS A 191 7.95 -34.09 -13.03
CA HIS A 191 8.38 -35.48 -12.99
C HIS A 191 8.51 -36.00 -11.55
N ASP A 192 9.25 -35.28 -10.71
CA ASP A 192 9.52 -35.68 -9.33
C ASP A 192 8.22 -35.80 -8.53
N PHE A 193 7.27 -34.89 -8.80
CA PHE A 193 5.93 -34.98 -8.22
C PHE A 193 5.17 -36.23 -8.66
N ILE A 194 5.19 -36.56 -9.96
CA ILE A 194 4.51 -37.75 -10.49
C ILE A 194 5.12 -39.02 -9.89
N LEU A 195 6.44 -39.13 -9.89
CA LEU A 195 7.16 -40.29 -9.37
C LEU A 195 6.82 -40.54 -7.89
N ALA A 196 6.75 -39.48 -7.07
CA ALA A 196 6.50 -39.60 -5.64
C ALA A 196 5.03 -39.85 -5.27
N ASN A 197 4.08 -39.37 -6.09
CA ASN A 197 2.66 -39.31 -5.71
C ASN A 197 1.73 -40.19 -6.54
N MET A 198 2.21 -40.76 -7.65
CA MET A 198 1.39 -41.55 -8.56
C MET A 198 1.82 -43.02 -8.63
N PRO A 199 0.86 -43.95 -8.85
CA PRO A 199 -0.58 -43.71 -8.85
C PRO A 199 -1.11 -43.38 -7.44
N TRP A 200 -2.16 -42.56 -7.35
CA TRP A 200 -2.64 -42.04 -6.06
C TRP A 200 -3.09 -43.11 -5.06
N TRP A 201 -3.61 -44.24 -5.54
CA TRP A 201 -4.03 -45.36 -4.70
C TRP A 201 -2.86 -46.20 -4.18
N ASP A 202 -1.66 -46.06 -4.76
CA ASP A 202 -0.44 -46.71 -4.31
C ASP A 202 0.81 -45.90 -4.70
N PRO A 203 1.08 -44.78 -3.97
CA PRO A 203 2.13 -43.84 -4.33
C PRO A 203 3.52 -44.48 -4.38
N GLY A 204 4.29 -44.19 -5.44
CA GLY A 204 5.68 -44.67 -5.59
C GLY A 204 5.82 -46.00 -6.33
N GLN A 205 4.74 -46.61 -6.80
CA GLN A 205 4.81 -47.80 -7.66
C GLN A 205 5.22 -47.52 -9.12
N LEU A 206 5.14 -46.26 -9.57
CA LEU A 206 5.57 -45.90 -10.91
C LEU A 206 7.10 -46.01 -10.99
N THR A 207 7.62 -46.74 -11.98
CA THR A 207 9.05 -46.72 -12.25
C THR A 207 9.46 -45.35 -12.80
N ASP A 208 10.70 -44.94 -12.56
CA ASP A 208 11.26 -43.69 -13.05
C ASP A 208 11.07 -43.52 -14.57
N GLU A 209 11.32 -44.57 -15.35
CA GLU A 209 11.07 -44.58 -16.79
C GLU A 209 9.60 -44.27 -17.16
N LYS A 210 8.65 -44.84 -16.43
CA LYS A 210 7.21 -44.61 -16.65
C LYS A 210 6.81 -43.20 -16.23
N ALA A 211 7.42 -42.66 -15.17
CA ALA A 211 7.19 -41.28 -14.74
C ALA A 211 7.66 -40.28 -15.81
N TRP A 212 8.81 -40.51 -16.43
CA TRP A 212 9.28 -39.69 -17.57
C TRP A 212 8.35 -39.77 -18.78
N GLN A 213 7.88 -40.97 -19.12
CA GLN A 213 6.91 -41.19 -20.20
C GLN A 213 5.62 -40.40 -19.96
N VAL A 214 5.03 -40.51 -18.77
CA VAL A 214 3.80 -39.78 -18.39
C VAL A 214 4.04 -38.26 -18.37
N THR A 215 5.18 -37.81 -17.86
CA THR A 215 5.56 -36.39 -17.84
C THR A 215 5.62 -35.81 -19.26
N SER A 216 6.25 -36.53 -20.19
CA SER A 216 6.34 -36.15 -21.62
C SER A 216 4.95 -35.99 -22.24
N TYR A 217 4.04 -36.94 -21.96
CA TYR A 217 2.68 -36.87 -22.46
C TYR A 217 1.88 -35.71 -21.86
N ILE A 218 1.96 -35.48 -20.55
CA ILE A 218 1.27 -34.34 -19.90
C ILE A 218 1.76 -33.01 -20.47
N LEU A 219 3.05 -32.82 -20.69
CA LEU A 219 3.58 -31.60 -21.32
C LEU A 219 3.10 -31.42 -22.76
N SER A 220 2.86 -32.53 -23.47
CA SER A 220 2.29 -32.51 -24.82
C SER A 220 0.84 -32.03 -24.84
N LEU A 221 0.04 -32.39 -23.82
CA LEU A 221 -1.33 -31.88 -23.63
C LEU A 221 -1.35 -30.35 -23.47
N HIS A 222 -0.26 -29.76 -22.98
CA HIS A 222 -0.08 -28.31 -22.83
C HIS A 222 0.60 -27.63 -24.03
N LYS A 223 0.95 -28.38 -25.08
CA LYS A 223 1.70 -27.86 -26.24
C LYS A 223 3.05 -27.24 -25.86
N VAL A 224 3.64 -27.67 -24.74
CA VAL A 224 4.95 -27.22 -24.25
C VAL A 224 6.07 -28.14 -24.76
N MET A 225 5.72 -29.37 -25.12
CA MET A 225 6.68 -30.40 -25.52
C MET A 225 7.12 -30.27 -26.98
N PRO A 226 8.43 -30.13 -27.28
CA PRO A 226 8.94 -30.22 -28.65
C PRO A 226 8.64 -31.57 -29.31
N LYS A 227 8.44 -31.57 -30.64
CA LYS A 227 8.27 -32.81 -31.42
C LYS A 227 9.57 -33.62 -31.41
N ALA A 228 9.45 -34.95 -31.36
CA ALA A 228 10.58 -35.89 -31.38
C ALA A 228 11.66 -35.65 -30.29
N PHE A 229 11.24 -35.22 -29.10
CA PHE A 229 12.16 -34.96 -27.97
C PHE A 229 11.89 -35.92 -26.82
N ASP A 230 12.97 -36.44 -26.22
CA ASP A 230 12.92 -37.30 -25.04
C ASP A 230 13.39 -36.52 -23.80
N LEU A 231 12.58 -36.54 -22.75
CA LEU A 231 12.90 -35.97 -21.45
C LEU A 231 13.84 -36.88 -20.68
N THR A 232 14.85 -36.26 -20.07
CA THR A 232 15.82 -36.89 -19.18
C THR A 232 16.13 -35.94 -18.02
N ASP A 233 16.71 -36.46 -16.93
CA ASP A 233 17.11 -35.66 -15.76
C ASP A 233 18.03 -34.47 -16.11
N THR A 234 18.78 -34.60 -17.20
CA THR A 234 19.73 -33.60 -17.67
C THR A 234 19.09 -32.46 -18.47
N ASN A 235 17.92 -32.67 -19.08
CA ASN A 235 17.30 -31.72 -20.00
C ASN A 235 15.94 -31.19 -19.52
N ALA A 236 15.27 -31.89 -18.61
CA ALA A 236 13.92 -31.57 -18.18
C ALA A 236 13.82 -30.22 -17.46
N SER A 237 14.87 -29.81 -16.73
CA SER A 237 14.91 -28.50 -16.08
C SER A 237 14.86 -27.31 -17.06
N ALA A 238 15.22 -27.53 -18.33
CA ALA A 238 15.17 -26.51 -19.37
C ALA A 238 13.76 -26.30 -19.95
N ILE A 239 12.87 -27.30 -19.85
CA ILE A 239 11.50 -27.19 -20.33
C ILE A 239 10.64 -26.53 -19.26
N ARG A 240 10.27 -25.26 -19.50
CA ARG A 240 9.45 -24.47 -18.58
C ARG A 240 7.97 -24.81 -18.74
N THR A 241 7.33 -25.15 -17.64
CA THR A 241 5.89 -25.43 -17.51
C THR A 241 5.05 -24.18 -17.29
N GLN A 242 5.69 -23.05 -16.97
CA GLN A 242 5.06 -21.75 -16.84
C GLN A 242 5.06 -21.03 -18.19
N TYR A 243 3.97 -20.32 -18.50
CA TYR A 243 3.96 -19.38 -19.64
C TYR A 243 5.09 -18.36 -19.45
N ALA A 244 5.97 -18.22 -20.44
CA ALA A 244 6.93 -17.12 -20.48
C ALA A 244 6.15 -15.82 -20.69
N VAL A 245 5.78 -15.15 -19.60
CA VAL A 245 5.21 -13.81 -19.70
C VAL A 245 6.33 -12.88 -20.14
N PRO A 246 6.18 -12.17 -21.28
CA PRO A 246 7.15 -11.17 -21.68
C PRO A 246 7.34 -10.18 -20.53
N GLN A 247 8.56 -10.09 -20.02
CA GLN A 247 8.86 -9.09 -19.00
C GLN A 247 8.73 -7.70 -19.65
N PRO A 248 8.05 -6.74 -19.02
CA PRO A 248 8.02 -5.36 -19.49
C PRO A 248 9.44 -4.82 -19.63
N SER A 249 9.60 -3.83 -20.49
CA SER A 249 10.87 -3.11 -20.64
C SER A 249 11.37 -2.59 -19.29
N ASP A 250 12.68 -2.49 -19.09
CA ASP A 250 13.22 -1.81 -17.91
C ASP A 250 12.77 -0.33 -17.95
N ASP A 251 11.79 0.00 -17.10
CA ASP A 251 11.18 1.32 -17.06
C ASP A 251 12.01 2.33 -16.24
N ARG A 252 13.07 1.87 -15.56
CA ARG A 252 13.93 2.73 -14.72
C ARG A 252 14.44 3.98 -15.46
N PRO A 253 14.91 3.93 -16.73
CA PRO A 253 15.37 5.12 -17.43
C PRO A 253 14.29 6.20 -17.58
N ALA A 254 13.04 5.80 -17.84
CA ALA A 254 11.91 6.73 -17.96
C ALA A 254 11.60 7.38 -16.61
N VAL A 255 11.62 6.60 -15.53
CA VAL A 255 11.39 7.09 -14.16
C VAL A 255 12.50 8.04 -13.71
N LEU A 256 13.76 7.71 -13.99
CA LEU A 256 14.91 8.56 -13.66
C LEU A 256 14.87 9.89 -14.44
N THR A 257 14.45 9.86 -15.70
CA THR A 257 14.25 11.06 -16.53
C THR A 257 13.16 11.95 -15.94
N LEU A 258 11.99 11.39 -15.61
CA LEU A 258 10.90 12.12 -14.96
C LEU A 258 11.35 12.74 -13.63
N THR A 259 12.07 11.97 -12.81
CA THR A 259 12.62 12.44 -11.53
C THR A 259 13.57 13.61 -11.74
N GLY A 260 14.45 13.54 -12.75
CA GLY A 260 15.35 14.62 -13.14
C GLY A 260 14.61 15.89 -13.58
N ILE A 261 13.57 15.77 -14.42
CA ILE A 261 12.75 16.89 -14.87
C ILE A 261 12.06 17.57 -13.67
N LEU A 262 11.46 16.79 -12.77
CA LEU A 262 10.80 17.31 -11.58
C LEU A 262 11.79 17.97 -10.61
N ALA A 263 13.00 17.43 -10.47
CA ALA A 263 14.06 18.04 -9.68
C ALA A 263 14.48 19.41 -10.27
N LEU A 264 14.67 19.50 -11.58
CA LEU A 264 14.97 20.77 -12.26
C LEU A 264 13.83 21.78 -12.11
N ALA A 265 12.58 21.35 -12.22
CA ALA A 265 11.41 22.19 -12.00
C ALA A 265 11.38 22.74 -10.55
N ALA A 266 11.68 21.90 -9.55
CA ALA A 266 11.79 22.31 -8.15
C ALA A 266 12.86 23.39 -7.96
N ILE A 267 14.06 23.21 -8.55
CA ILE A 267 15.14 24.20 -8.51
C ILE A 267 14.69 25.51 -9.15
N GLY A 268 14.03 25.46 -10.31
CA GLY A 268 13.47 26.63 -10.98
C GLY A 268 12.47 27.38 -10.11
N MET A 269 11.56 26.65 -9.45
CA MET A 269 10.57 27.24 -8.53
C MET A 269 11.23 27.91 -7.31
N ILE A 270 12.27 27.29 -6.73
CA ILE A 270 13.06 27.83 -5.62
C ILE A 270 13.80 29.10 -6.08
N ALA A 271 14.50 29.04 -7.22
CA ALA A 271 15.24 30.16 -7.77
C ALA A 271 14.31 31.36 -8.02
N GLN A 272 13.12 31.14 -8.56
CA GLN A 272 12.12 32.18 -8.74
C GLN A 272 11.57 32.75 -7.41
N ASP A 273 11.36 31.92 -6.37
CA ASP A 273 10.90 32.41 -5.05
C ASP A 273 11.99 33.26 -4.36
N LEU A 274 13.27 32.92 -4.59
CA LEU A 274 14.41 33.71 -4.11
C LEU A 274 14.60 35.02 -4.90
N ARG A 275 14.31 35.01 -6.19
CA ARG A 275 14.49 36.16 -7.10
C ARG A 275 13.37 37.20 -6.99
N LYS A 276 12.49 37.09 -5.99
CA LYS A 276 11.24 37.85 -5.83
C LYS A 276 11.43 39.33 -6.14
N ASN A 277 11.06 39.71 -7.37
CA ASN A 277 11.01 41.08 -7.84
C ASN A 277 9.63 41.66 -7.48
N LYS A 278 9.59 42.92 -7.07
CA LYS A 278 8.45 43.55 -6.36
C LYS A 278 7.19 43.82 -7.21
N ASN A 279 7.17 43.45 -8.48
CA ASN A 279 6.08 43.77 -9.39
C ASN A 279 5.27 42.51 -9.69
N ARG A 280 4.14 42.34 -9.00
CA ARG A 280 3.19 41.25 -9.27
C ARG A 280 2.03 41.79 -10.09
N VAL A 281 1.86 41.21 -11.28
CA VAL A 281 0.62 41.34 -12.07
C VAL A 281 -0.51 40.62 -11.31
N ALA A 282 -1.72 41.15 -11.37
CA ALA A 282 -2.89 40.54 -10.72
C ALA A 282 -3.24 39.22 -11.42
N GLU A 283 -2.95 38.09 -10.77
CA GLU A 283 -3.31 36.75 -11.25
C GLU A 283 -4.80 36.46 -10.99
N ARG A 284 -5.50 35.92 -11.98
CA ARG A 284 -6.89 35.44 -11.81
C ARG A 284 -6.89 34.11 -11.05
N PRO A 285 -7.70 33.94 -9.99
CA PRO A 285 -7.74 32.69 -9.23
C PRO A 285 -8.34 31.56 -10.07
N ASN A 286 -7.75 30.37 -9.96
CA ASN A 286 -8.25 29.11 -10.50
C ASN A 286 -8.90 28.26 -9.39
N PHE A 287 -9.39 27.06 -9.71
CA PHE A 287 -10.01 26.14 -8.76
C PHE A 287 -9.15 25.90 -7.50
N PHE A 288 -7.85 25.63 -7.66
CA PHE A 288 -6.95 25.38 -6.53
C PHE A 288 -6.82 26.59 -5.61
N HIS A 289 -6.84 27.81 -6.15
CA HIS A 289 -6.85 29.05 -5.36
C HIS A 289 -8.17 29.29 -4.60
N HIS A 290 -9.25 28.58 -4.93
CA HIS A 290 -10.50 28.60 -4.17
C HIS A 290 -10.53 27.61 -3.00
N LEU A 291 -9.62 26.63 -2.96
CA LEU A 291 -9.47 25.72 -1.81
C LEU A 291 -8.93 26.46 -0.58
N HIS A 292 -8.08 27.46 -0.80
CA HIS A 292 -7.46 28.27 0.25
C HIS A 292 -8.19 29.58 0.54
N PRO A 293 -8.14 30.08 1.79
CA PRO A 293 -8.63 31.42 2.10
C PRO A 293 -7.78 32.49 1.37
N PRO A 294 -8.34 33.69 1.11
CA PRO A 294 -7.66 34.73 0.35
C PRO A 294 -6.28 35.11 0.86
N THR A 295 -6.14 35.16 2.19
CA THR A 295 -4.88 35.44 2.86
C THR A 295 -4.81 34.72 4.20
N ILE A 296 -3.61 34.31 4.61
CA ILE A 296 -3.34 33.71 5.92
C ILE A 296 -2.26 34.48 6.69
N PRO A 297 -2.22 34.44 8.03
CA PRO A 297 -1.17 35.09 8.81
C PRO A 297 0.23 34.56 8.45
N ALA A 298 1.14 35.46 8.06
CA ALA A 298 2.43 35.09 7.47
C ALA A 298 3.37 34.41 8.46
N LEU A 299 3.25 34.67 9.77
CA LEU A 299 4.07 34.05 10.80
C LEU A 299 3.74 32.56 10.97
N GLN A 300 2.46 32.22 11.01
CA GLN A 300 1.96 30.86 11.16
C GLN A 300 1.88 30.11 9.84
N ALA A 301 2.04 30.78 8.70
CA ALA A 301 2.25 30.17 7.39
C ALA A 301 3.69 29.68 7.15
N ARG A 302 4.63 29.97 8.07
CA ARG A 302 6.03 29.58 7.87
C ARG A 302 6.18 28.08 7.98
N PHE A 303 7.05 27.52 7.14
CA PHE A 303 7.39 26.09 7.17
C PHE A 303 7.82 25.63 8.57
N ARG A 304 8.63 26.41 9.30
CA ARG A 304 9.02 26.09 10.70
C ARG A 304 7.86 25.96 11.70
N TYR A 305 6.69 26.49 11.39
CA TYR A 305 5.51 26.40 12.25
C TYR A 305 4.58 25.28 11.78
N THR A 306 4.25 25.23 10.49
CA THR A 306 3.31 24.23 9.98
C THR A 306 3.95 22.89 9.67
N LEU A 307 5.27 22.88 9.44
CA LEU A 307 6.09 21.80 8.88
C LEU A 307 5.59 21.29 7.53
N GLY A 308 4.66 22.01 6.87
CA GLY A 308 3.96 21.52 5.68
C GLY A 308 3.10 20.27 5.91
N ALA A 309 3.03 19.74 7.14
CA ALA A 309 2.56 18.37 7.42
C ALA A 309 1.10 18.12 6.98
N GLY A 310 0.21 19.11 7.11
CA GLY A 310 -1.19 18.94 6.68
C GLY A 310 -1.33 18.84 5.15
N GLY A 311 -0.70 19.74 4.41
CA GLY A 311 -0.72 19.69 2.94
C GLY A 311 0.04 18.48 2.38
N LEU A 312 1.14 18.10 3.04
CA LEU A 312 1.90 16.90 2.68
C LEU A 312 1.09 15.61 2.94
N ALA A 313 0.34 15.52 4.04
CA ALA A 313 -0.55 14.37 4.30
C ALA A 313 -1.62 14.24 3.20
N VAL A 314 -2.24 15.34 2.78
CA VAL A 314 -3.20 15.32 1.66
C VAL A 314 -2.54 14.82 0.37
N PHE A 315 -1.34 15.30 0.05
CA PHE A 315 -0.59 14.85 -1.13
C PHE A 315 -0.28 13.34 -1.09
N LEU A 316 0.14 12.82 0.07
CA LEU A 316 0.42 11.39 0.25
C LEU A 316 -0.86 10.54 0.12
N CYS A 317 -1.98 10.99 0.69
CA CYS A 317 -3.27 10.34 0.51
C CYS A 317 -3.70 10.32 -0.97
N LEU A 318 -3.42 11.38 -1.73
CA LEU A 318 -3.72 11.42 -3.17
C LEU A 318 -2.85 10.44 -3.95
N ILE A 319 -1.56 10.32 -3.63
CA ILE A 319 -0.69 9.29 -4.24
C ILE A 319 -1.25 7.90 -3.94
N LEU A 320 -1.54 7.60 -2.67
CA LEU A 320 -2.11 6.32 -2.25
C LEU A 320 -3.41 5.98 -2.98
N LEU A 321 -4.31 6.96 -3.12
CA LEU A 321 -5.56 6.76 -3.84
C LEU A 321 -5.32 6.41 -5.32
N VAL A 322 -4.44 7.17 -6.00
CA VAL A 322 -4.16 6.95 -7.42
C VAL A 322 -3.43 5.62 -7.63
N THR A 323 -2.36 5.35 -6.88
CA THR A 323 -1.61 4.09 -7.04
C THR A 323 -2.45 2.88 -6.61
N GLY A 324 -3.29 3.01 -5.59
CA GLY A 324 -4.21 1.95 -5.17
C GLY A 324 -5.25 1.62 -6.25
N ILE A 325 -5.82 2.63 -6.91
CA ILE A 325 -6.71 2.41 -8.07
C ILE A 325 -5.97 1.70 -9.21
N LEU A 326 -4.71 2.07 -9.48
CA LEU A 326 -3.92 1.43 -10.53
C LEU A 326 -3.61 -0.05 -10.20
N GLU A 327 -3.27 -0.36 -8.95
CA GLU A 327 -3.07 -1.75 -8.49
C GLU A 327 -4.35 -2.59 -8.55
N MET A 328 -5.51 -1.96 -8.29
CA MET A 328 -6.81 -2.61 -8.31
C MET A 328 -7.16 -3.26 -9.66
N PHE A 329 -6.61 -2.75 -10.79
CA PHE A 329 -6.84 -3.35 -12.11
C PHE A 329 -6.20 -4.73 -12.28
N TYR A 330 -5.21 -5.07 -11.45
CA TYR A 330 -4.41 -6.29 -11.61
C TYR A 330 -4.47 -7.21 -10.38
N TYR A 331 -4.84 -6.69 -9.21
CA TYR A 331 -4.91 -7.46 -7.98
C TYR A 331 -6.07 -8.47 -8.00
N ILE A 332 -5.78 -9.72 -7.63
CA ILE A 332 -6.80 -10.79 -7.54
C ILE A 332 -6.98 -11.15 -6.05
N PRO A 333 -8.13 -10.83 -5.44
CA PRO A 333 -8.34 -10.98 -4.00
C PRO A 333 -8.70 -12.42 -3.59
N THR A 334 -8.06 -13.43 -4.18
CA THR A 334 -8.16 -14.82 -3.73
C THR A 334 -6.84 -15.25 -3.10
N PRO A 335 -6.84 -16.06 -2.03
CA PRO A 335 -5.62 -16.48 -1.33
C PRO A 335 -4.58 -17.15 -2.22
N GLU A 336 -5.02 -17.93 -3.22
CA GLU A 336 -4.14 -18.61 -4.18
C GLU A 336 -3.47 -17.64 -5.16
N HIS A 337 -4.08 -16.47 -5.37
CA HIS A 337 -3.65 -15.51 -6.38
C HIS A 337 -3.26 -14.15 -5.82
N ALA A 338 -3.49 -13.84 -4.54
CA ALA A 338 -3.25 -12.53 -3.96
C ALA A 338 -1.76 -12.17 -4.03
N ALA A 339 -0.90 -12.98 -3.43
CA ALA A 339 0.55 -12.76 -3.47
C ALA A 339 1.10 -12.85 -4.91
N VAL A 340 0.62 -13.81 -5.70
CA VAL A 340 1.02 -13.98 -7.11
C VAL A 340 0.65 -12.75 -7.94
N SER A 341 -0.54 -12.18 -7.73
CA SER A 341 -0.97 -10.97 -8.44
C SER A 341 -0.12 -9.75 -8.06
N VAL A 342 0.37 -9.67 -6.82
CA VAL A 342 1.33 -8.65 -6.38
C VAL A 342 2.70 -8.85 -7.05
N GLU A 343 3.14 -10.09 -7.22
CA GLU A 343 4.35 -10.42 -8.00
C GLU A 343 4.17 -10.05 -9.48
N VAL A 344 3.01 -10.33 -10.07
CA VAL A 344 2.66 -9.95 -11.44
C VAL A 344 2.66 -8.42 -11.59
N ILE A 345 2.05 -7.67 -10.65
CA ILE A 345 2.12 -6.20 -10.63
C ILE A 345 3.58 -5.75 -10.59
N THR A 346 4.41 -6.38 -9.76
CA THR A 346 5.80 -5.95 -9.58
C THR A 346 6.65 -6.23 -10.81
N SER A 347 6.50 -7.41 -11.40
CA SER A 347 7.43 -7.92 -12.40
C SER A 347 6.94 -7.76 -13.83
N LEU A 348 5.62 -7.78 -14.07
CA LEU A 348 5.04 -7.94 -15.41
C LEU A 348 4.26 -6.72 -15.90
N VAL A 349 3.76 -5.87 -15.01
CA VAL A 349 3.01 -4.67 -15.38
C VAL A 349 3.99 -3.51 -15.67
N PRO A 350 3.87 -2.81 -16.81
CA PRO A 350 4.65 -1.59 -17.07
C PRO A 350 4.47 -0.56 -15.94
N PHE A 351 5.58 -0.04 -15.43
CA PHE A 351 5.65 0.82 -14.23
C PHE A 351 5.01 0.21 -12.97
N GLY A 352 4.74 -1.10 -12.95
CA GLY A 352 4.05 -1.76 -11.86
C GLY A 352 4.87 -1.81 -10.58
N ALA A 353 6.17 -2.15 -10.67
CA ALA A 353 7.12 -2.02 -9.56
C ALA A 353 7.13 -0.59 -8.97
N LEU A 354 7.15 0.45 -9.82
CA LEU A 354 7.13 1.83 -9.36
C LEU A 354 5.81 2.15 -8.64
N THR A 355 4.68 1.78 -9.22
CA THR A 355 3.35 2.01 -8.66
C THR A 355 3.23 1.38 -7.26
N ARG A 356 3.64 0.10 -7.14
CA ARG A 356 3.67 -0.63 -5.87
C ARG A 356 4.59 0.01 -4.84
N ASN A 357 5.81 0.37 -5.25
CA ASN A 357 6.76 1.01 -4.35
C ASN A 357 6.26 2.38 -3.90
N LEU A 358 5.68 3.18 -4.79
CA LEU A 358 5.06 4.46 -4.44
C LEU A 358 3.90 4.29 -3.47
N HIS A 359 3.03 3.29 -3.67
CA HIS A 359 1.94 3.00 -2.75
C HIS A 359 2.47 2.67 -1.36
N PHE A 360 3.41 1.72 -1.27
CA PHE A 360 4.02 1.31 -0.01
C PHE A 360 4.72 2.47 0.71
N TRP A 361 5.67 3.15 0.05
CA TRP A 361 6.45 4.21 0.68
C TRP A 361 5.61 5.44 1.01
N SER A 362 4.55 5.72 0.26
CA SER A 362 3.61 6.80 0.60
C SER A 362 2.82 6.48 1.86
N ALA A 363 2.43 5.23 2.09
CA ALA A 363 1.80 4.80 3.34
C ALA A 363 2.75 4.99 4.54
N GLN A 364 4.01 4.54 4.39
CA GLN A 364 5.03 4.71 5.43
C GLN A 364 5.30 6.20 5.73
N ALA A 365 5.41 7.02 4.69
CA ALA A 365 5.59 8.46 4.84
C ALA A 365 4.36 9.12 5.48
N LEU A 366 3.14 8.69 5.13
CA LEU A 366 1.91 9.22 5.68
C LEU A 366 1.87 9.01 7.19
N MET A 367 2.20 7.82 7.68
CA MET A 367 2.28 7.50 9.11
C MET A 367 3.20 8.46 9.88
N ILE A 368 4.38 8.75 9.33
CA ILE A 368 5.33 9.71 9.92
C ILE A 368 4.75 11.14 9.90
N VAL A 369 4.22 11.56 8.75
CA VAL A 369 3.74 12.92 8.54
C VAL A 369 2.52 13.23 9.43
N VAL A 370 1.57 12.30 9.58
CA VAL A 370 0.40 12.53 10.45
C VAL A 370 0.76 12.49 11.93
N SER A 371 1.77 11.70 12.32
CA SER A 371 2.32 11.72 13.68
C SER A 371 2.94 13.08 14.00
N ILE A 372 3.76 13.62 13.09
CA ILE A 372 4.32 14.98 13.20
C ILE A 372 3.20 16.03 13.21
N HIS A 373 2.15 15.84 12.39
CA HIS A 373 1.01 16.73 12.35
C HIS A 373 0.29 16.80 13.71
N LEU A 374 -0.02 15.64 14.30
CA LEU A 374 -0.64 15.55 15.63
C LEU A 374 0.24 16.18 16.70
N LEU A 375 1.53 15.82 16.73
CA LEU A 375 2.51 16.42 17.65
C LEU A 375 2.52 17.94 17.54
N ARG A 376 2.59 18.49 16.32
CA ARG A 376 2.56 19.94 16.11
C ARG A 376 1.27 20.54 16.65
N VAL A 377 0.12 19.93 16.40
CA VAL A 377 -1.18 20.44 16.89
C VAL A 377 -1.21 20.50 18.41
N VAL A 378 -0.74 19.47 19.09
CA VAL A 378 -0.68 19.45 20.56
C VAL A 378 0.38 20.42 21.09
N LEU A 379 1.60 20.38 20.57
CA LEU A 379 2.72 21.21 21.05
C LEU A 379 2.53 22.71 20.81
N THR A 380 1.66 23.08 19.87
CA THR A 380 1.28 24.48 19.62
C THR A 380 -0.06 24.89 20.23
N GLY A 381 -0.78 23.97 20.89
CA GLY A 381 -2.10 24.23 21.47
C GLY A 381 -3.18 24.55 20.42
N ALA A 382 -2.99 24.10 19.18
CA ALA A 382 -3.85 24.46 18.04
C ALA A 382 -5.26 23.85 18.10
N TYR A 383 -5.54 23.00 19.09
CA TYR A 383 -6.83 22.36 19.36
C TYR A 383 -7.79 23.22 20.21
N ALA A 384 -7.41 24.46 20.55
CA ALA A 384 -8.20 25.37 21.40
C ALA A 384 -9.67 25.56 20.96
N ARG A 385 -10.52 25.96 21.90
CA ARG A 385 -12.01 25.98 21.92
C ARG A 385 -12.78 25.77 20.61
N HIS A 386 -12.51 26.51 19.53
CA HIS A 386 -13.22 26.37 18.26
C HIS A 386 -12.85 25.12 17.43
N ARG A 387 -11.75 24.44 17.78
CA ARG A 387 -11.13 23.38 16.96
C ARG A 387 -11.11 22.01 17.62
N ARG A 388 -11.75 21.88 18.80
CA ARG A 388 -11.79 20.62 19.56
C ARG A 388 -12.40 19.48 18.77
N LEU A 389 -13.52 19.74 18.07
CA LEU A 389 -14.14 18.74 17.20
C LEU A 389 -13.22 18.35 16.04
N ASN A 390 -12.55 19.33 15.41
CA ASN A 390 -11.61 19.05 14.33
C ASN A 390 -10.39 18.24 14.79
N TYR A 391 -9.95 18.44 16.04
CA TYR A 391 -8.93 17.63 16.68
C TYR A 391 -9.40 16.17 16.84
N LEU A 392 -10.62 15.94 17.34
CA LEU A 392 -11.18 14.59 17.44
C LEU A 392 -11.34 13.91 16.08
N ILE A 393 -11.77 14.64 15.05
CA ILE A 393 -11.82 14.14 13.68
C ILE A 393 -10.41 13.72 13.22
N GLY A 394 -9.40 14.56 13.47
CA GLY A 394 -8.01 14.24 13.14
C GLY A 394 -7.48 13.01 13.88
N LEU A 395 -7.86 12.83 15.16
CA LEU A 395 -7.50 11.64 15.94
C LEU A 395 -8.21 10.38 15.41
N GLY A 396 -9.49 10.49 15.03
CA GLY A 396 -10.22 9.41 14.36
C GLY A 396 -9.61 9.05 13.00
N MET A 397 -9.17 10.05 12.23
CA MET A 397 -8.44 9.81 10.98
C MET A 397 -7.09 9.13 11.21
N LEU A 398 -6.38 9.42 12.32
CA LEU A 398 -5.15 8.68 12.66
C LEU A 398 -5.44 7.19 12.84
N VAL A 399 -6.51 6.84 13.53
CA VAL A 399 -6.95 5.43 13.69
C VAL A 399 -7.31 4.83 12.33
N LEU A 400 -8.02 5.56 11.46
CA LEU A 400 -8.32 5.08 10.12
C LEU A 400 -7.08 4.85 9.26
N ILE A 401 -6.06 5.71 9.36
CA ILE A 401 -4.79 5.51 8.65
C ILE A 401 -4.10 4.23 9.15
N LEU A 402 -4.06 3.99 10.47
CA LEU A 402 -3.51 2.76 11.03
C LEU A 402 -4.24 1.51 10.52
N LEU A 403 -5.58 1.57 10.42
CA LEU A 403 -6.39 0.47 9.89
C LEU A 403 -6.19 0.29 8.38
N LEU A 404 -6.14 1.37 7.60
CA LEU A 404 -5.83 1.32 6.18
C LEU A 404 -4.46 0.71 5.94
N ASP A 405 -3.43 1.16 6.66
CA ASP A 405 -2.08 0.63 6.52
C ASP A 405 -2.04 -0.88 6.86
N PHE A 406 -2.60 -1.28 8.00
CA PHE A 406 -2.69 -2.69 8.39
C PHE A 406 -3.42 -3.55 7.35
N THR A 407 -4.62 -3.14 6.94
CA THR A 407 -5.42 -3.90 5.96
C THR A 407 -4.73 -3.96 4.60
N GLY A 408 -4.01 -2.92 4.18
CA GLY A 408 -3.20 -2.93 2.95
C GLY A 408 -2.00 -3.88 3.02
N TYR A 409 -1.32 -3.94 4.18
CA TYR A 409 -0.26 -4.93 4.41
C TYR A 409 -0.77 -6.37 4.27
N VAL A 410 -1.98 -6.65 4.77
CA VAL A 410 -2.60 -7.99 4.66
C VAL A 410 -2.81 -8.40 3.20
N LEU A 411 -3.09 -7.46 2.30
CA LEU A 411 -3.32 -7.75 0.87
C LEU A 411 -2.08 -8.28 0.14
N ARG A 412 -0.88 -8.11 0.69
CA ARG A 412 0.33 -8.75 0.16
C ARG A 412 0.26 -10.27 0.22
N TRP A 413 -0.47 -10.80 1.20
CA TRP A 413 -0.67 -12.23 1.46
C TRP A 413 0.63 -13.06 1.41
N ASP A 414 1.69 -12.50 2.00
CA ASP A 414 3.02 -13.11 2.04
C ASP A 414 3.42 -13.54 3.46
N GLU A 415 4.45 -14.37 3.55
CA GLU A 415 4.96 -14.94 4.81
C GLU A 415 5.35 -13.86 5.84
N GLY A 416 5.75 -12.67 5.37
CA GLY A 416 6.15 -11.56 6.23
C GLY A 416 4.99 -10.99 7.04
N ILE A 417 3.76 -11.00 6.50
CA ILE A 417 2.56 -10.50 7.20
C ILE A 417 1.77 -11.59 7.93
N ARG A 418 1.93 -12.87 7.58
CA ARG A 418 1.12 -14.00 8.08
C ARG A 418 0.89 -13.98 9.59
N TRP A 419 1.96 -13.89 10.37
CA TRP A 419 1.89 -13.95 11.83
C TRP A 419 1.37 -12.65 12.45
N ALA A 420 1.70 -11.50 11.87
CA ALA A 420 1.15 -10.22 12.29
C ALA A 420 -0.37 -10.15 12.03
N LEU A 421 -0.85 -10.78 10.94
CA LEU A 421 -2.28 -10.96 10.67
C LEU A 421 -2.94 -11.86 11.74
N ILE A 422 -2.36 -13.02 12.04
CA ILE A 422 -2.91 -13.96 13.04
C ILE A 422 -2.95 -13.29 14.43
N VAL A 423 -1.84 -12.71 14.87
CA VAL A 423 -1.75 -12.05 16.19
C VAL A 423 -2.69 -10.84 16.22
N GLY A 424 -2.62 -9.97 15.21
CA GLY A 424 -3.43 -8.75 15.13
C GLY A 424 -4.94 -9.01 15.13
N THR A 425 -5.39 -10.04 14.39
CA THR A 425 -6.81 -10.42 14.39
C THR A 425 -7.21 -11.12 15.69
N ASN A 426 -6.38 -12.00 16.25
CA ASN A 426 -6.69 -12.66 17.52
C ASN A 426 -6.74 -11.68 18.70
N LEU A 427 -6.09 -10.52 18.64
CA LEU A 427 -6.29 -9.46 19.64
C LEU A 427 -7.75 -9.02 19.74
N LEU A 428 -8.53 -9.08 18.66
CA LEU A 428 -9.97 -8.77 18.71
C LEU A 428 -10.73 -9.74 19.61
N LYS A 429 -10.39 -11.03 19.59
CA LYS A 429 -11.02 -12.06 20.45
C LYS A 429 -10.83 -11.79 21.94
N THR A 430 -9.76 -11.08 22.30
CA THR A 430 -9.45 -10.75 23.70
C THR A 430 -10.38 -9.70 24.30
N ILE A 431 -11.15 -8.98 23.47
CA ILE A 431 -12.07 -7.94 23.92
C ILE A 431 -13.29 -8.58 24.60
N PRO A 432 -13.56 -8.26 25.89
CA PRO A 432 -14.71 -8.81 26.60
C PRO A 432 -16.03 -8.51 25.89
N TRP A 433 -16.96 -9.47 25.96
CA TRP A 433 -18.35 -9.40 25.46
C TRP A 433 -18.54 -9.31 23.94
N VAL A 434 -17.68 -8.60 23.20
CA VAL A 434 -17.86 -8.32 21.76
C VAL A 434 -16.73 -8.87 20.88
N GLY A 435 -15.67 -9.43 21.46
CA GLY A 435 -14.45 -9.81 20.74
C GLY A 435 -14.66 -10.82 19.62
N ASP A 436 -15.40 -11.90 19.90
CA ASP A 436 -15.71 -12.93 18.89
C ASP A 436 -16.54 -12.38 17.73
N TRP A 437 -17.47 -11.47 18.01
CA TRP A 437 -18.28 -10.82 16.98
C TRP A 437 -17.42 -9.89 16.11
N LEU A 438 -16.56 -9.08 16.71
CA LEU A 438 -15.60 -8.22 15.99
C LEU A 438 -14.65 -9.04 15.13
N TYR A 439 -14.14 -10.15 15.67
CA TYR A 439 -13.29 -11.08 14.95
C TYR A 439 -13.98 -11.64 13.71
N ARG A 440 -15.19 -12.17 13.86
CA ARG A 440 -15.97 -12.72 12.74
C ARG A 440 -16.36 -11.66 11.71
N LEU A 441 -16.60 -10.42 12.14
CA LEU A 441 -16.87 -9.31 11.23
C LEU A 441 -15.64 -8.97 10.37
N ALA A 442 -14.45 -8.97 10.96
CA ALA A 442 -13.20 -8.68 10.26
C ALA A 442 -12.74 -9.85 9.38
N VAL A 443 -12.73 -11.07 9.94
CA VAL A 443 -12.08 -12.25 9.35
C VAL A 443 -13.05 -13.15 8.59
N GLY A 444 -14.32 -13.21 8.99
CA GLY A 444 -15.36 -14.00 8.32
C GLY A 444 -15.47 -15.46 8.74
N GLY A 445 -14.61 -15.95 9.64
CA GLY A 445 -14.55 -17.36 10.05
C GLY A 445 -13.97 -17.54 11.46
N PRO A 446 -13.73 -18.78 11.92
CA PRO A 446 -13.08 -19.07 13.20
C PRO A 446 -11.56 -18.78 13.19
N GLU A 447 -10.95 -18.81 12.01
CA GLU A 447 -9.56 -18.50 11.73
C GLU A 447 -9.44 -17.72 10.40
N PRO A 448 -8.31 -17.04 10.13
CA PRO A 448 -8.07 -16.40 8.84
C PRO A 448 -8.05 -17.48 7.76
N ALA A 449 -9.04 -17.46 6.90
CA ALA A 449 -9.27 -18.46 5.87
C ALA A 449 -9.40 -17.78 4.51
N LEU A 450 -9.76 -18.56 3.50
CA LEU A 450 -9.79 -18.08 2.13
C LEU A 450 -10.69 -16.84 1.95
N SER A 451 -11.82 -16.81 2.67
CA SER A 451 -12.77 -15.69 2.68
C SER A 451 -12.23 -14.41 3.34
N SER A 452 -11.12 -14.48 4.09
CA SER A 452 -10.59 -13.33 4.82
C SER A 452 -9.90 -12.32 3.88
N VAL A 453 -9.24 -12.78 2.81
CA VAL A 453 -8.56 -11.91 1.83
C VAL A 453 -9.55 -10.96 1.16
N GLU A 454 -10.65 -11.50 0.64
CA GLU A 454 -11.71 -10.73 -0.01
C GLU A 454 -12.33 -9.69 0.93
N ARG A 455 -12.52 -10.05 2.21
CA ARG A 455 -13.01 -9.12 3.23
C ARG A 455 -12.03 -8.00 3.52
N PHE A 456 -10.76 -8.32 3.75
CA PHE A 456 -9.73 -7.31 3.97
C PHE A 456 -9.58 -6.38 2.77
N TYR A 457 -9.69 -6.93 1.55
CA TYR A 457 -9.71 -6.16 0.32
C TYR A 457 -10.88 -5.17 0.31
N THR A 458 -12.10 -5.65 0.56
CA THR A 458 -13.33 -4.83 0.60
C THR A 458 -13.27 -3.76 1.69
N TRP A 459 -12.79 -4.10 2.89
CA TRP A 459 -12.58 -3.15 3.98
C TRP A 459 -11.60 -2.05 3.57
N HIS A 460 -10.47 -2.44 2.96
CA HIS A 460 -9.43 -1.51 2.56
C HIS A 460 -9.90 -0.56 1.45
N ILE A 461 -10.34 -1.10 0.31
CA ILE A 461 -10.60 -0.28 -0.89
C ILE A 461 -11.91 0.50 -0.81
N PHE A 462 -12.92 -0.01 -0.10
CA PHE A 462 -14.24 0.59 -0.06
C PHE A 462 -14.50 1.25 1.28
N VAL A 463 -14.68 0.47 2.35
CA VAL A 463 -15.25 1.01 3.58
C VAL A 463 -14.31 2.00 4.28
N LEU A 464 -13.05 1.62 4.49
CA LEU A 464 -12.07 2.46 5.17
C LEU A 464 -11.65 3.64 4.28
N THR A 465 -11.40 3.40 2.99
CA THR A 465 -10.99 4.45 2.05
C THR A 465 -12.09 5.50 1.85
N LEU A 466 -13.35 5.09 1.67
CA LEU A 466 -14.47 6.03 1.54
C LEU A 466 -14.66 6.85 2.83
N THR A 467 -14.59 6.20 3.99
CA THR A 467 -14.69 6.89 5.29
C THR A 467 -13.57 7.91 5.45
N MET A 468 -12.35 7.56 5.04
CA MET A 468 -11.19 8.45 5.06
C MET A 468 -11.37 9.67 4.14
N ILE A 469 -11.93 9.48 2.95
CA ILE A 469 -12.24 10.59 2.01
C ILE A 469 -13.28 11.53 2.62
N ILE A 470 -14.38 10.99 3.18
CA ILE A 470 -15.46 11.79 3.78
C ILE A 470 -14.94 12.59 4.98
N LEU A 471 -14.27 11.93 5.93
CA LEU A 471 -13.72 12.60 7.11
C LEU A 471 -12.59 13.56 6.75
N GLY A 472 -11.76 13.23 5.77
CA GLY A 472 -10.71 14.12 5.27
C GLY A 472 -11.27 15.40 4.66
N ALA A 473 -12.29 15.28 3.81
CA ALA A 473 -13.00 16.44 3.25
C ALA A 473 -13.62 17.30 4.36
N TRP A 474 -14.27 16.67 5.34
CA TRP A 474 -14.87 17.37 6.48
C TRP A 474 -13.81 18.04 7.37
N HIS A 475 -12.68 17.38 7.62
CA HIS A 475 -11.56 17.91 8.39
C HIS A 475 -10.99 19.18 7.73
N ILE A 476 -10.74 19.14 6.42
CA ILE A 476 -10.25 20.30 5.66
C ILE A 476 -11.29 21.44 5.64
N PHE A 477 -12.56 21.10 5.45
CA PHE A 477 -13.66 22.06 5.52
C PHE A 477 -13.72 22.78 6.88
N ARG A 478 -13.60 22.03 7.98
CA ARG A 478 -13.56 22.58 9.35
C ARG A 478 -12.35 23.48 9.56
N VAL A 479 -11.16 23.08 9.10
CA VAL A 479 -9.96 23.95 9.15
C VAL A 479 -10.23 25.29 8.47
N ARG A 480 -10.88 25.30 7.30
CA ARG A 480 -11.24 26.54 6.61
C ARG A 480 -12.31 27.34 7.37
N ARG A 481 -13.34 26.67 7.89
CA ARG A 481 -14.45 27.31 8.62
C ARG A 481 -13.99 27.94 9.94
N ASP A 482 -12.98 27.36 10.58
CA ASP A 482 -12.42 27.76 11.87
C ASP A 482 -11.23 28.74 11.76
N GLY A 483 -11.10 29.40 10.60
CA GLY A 483 -10.14 30.48 10.37
C GLY A 483 -8.74 30.04 9.90
N GLY A 484 -8.57 28.79 9.46
CA GLY A 484 -7.32 28.26 8.91
C GLY A 484 -6.36 27.79 10.01
N VAL A 485 -5.10 28.20 9.98
CA VAL A 485 -4.11 27.86 11.01
C VAL A 485 -4.40 28.60 12.32
N ALA A 486 -4.10 27.99 13.47
CA ALA A 486 -4.37 28.59 14.78
C ALA A 486 -3.54 29.86 14.97
N VAL A 487 -4.21 30.97 15.27
CA VAL A 487 -3.61 32.30 15.41
C VAL A 487 -4.31 33.09 16.52
N PRO A 488 -3.63 34.06 17.14
CA PRO A 488 -4.26 34.96 18.09
C PRO A 488 -5.37 35.80 17.43
N PRO A 489 -6.34 36.29 18.22
CA PRO A 489 -7.31 37.30 17.80
C PRO A 489 -6.63 38.52 17.15
N PRO A 490 -7.25 39.18 16.14
CA PRO A 490 -6.63 40.27 15.38
C PRO A 490 -6.09 41.41 16.24
N ASP A 491 -6.78 41.76 17.32
CA ASP A 491 -6.43 42.78 18.31
C ASP A 491 -5.19 42.42 19.15
N GLN A 492 -4.87 41.14 19.28
CA GLN A 492 -3.75 40.64 20.09
C GLN A 492 -2.52 40.24 19.25
N ARG A 493 -2.55 40.46 17.93
CA ARG A 493 -1.45 40.08 17.03
C ARG A 493 -0.32 41.10 17.09
N LYS A 494 0.87 40.63 17.46
CA LYS A 494 2.13 41.38 17.34
C LYS A 494 2.57 41.62 15.89
N ASP A 495 2.14 40.76 14.97
CA ASP A 495 2.46 40.82 13.54
C ASP A 495 1.18 40.60 12.72
N ASN A 496 0.83 41.60 11.90
CA ASN A 496 -0.34 41.58 11.03
C ASN A 496 0.01 41.25 9.57
N ALA A 497 1.27 40.90 9.28
CA ALA A 497 1.67 40.47 7.94
C ALA A 497 0.84 39.26 7.50
N ARG A 498 0.28 39.35 6.29
CA ARG A 498 -0.51 38.27 5.67
C ARG A 498 0.17 37.77 4.41
N LEU A 499 0.09 36.46 4.20
CA LEU A 499 0.53 35.77 3.00
C LEU A 499 -0.69 35.62 2.07
N SER A 500 -0.50 35.92 0.78
CA SER A 500 -1.51 35.71 -0.24
C SER A 500 -1.73 34.22 -0.50
N ARG A 501 -2.94 33.83 -0.93
CA ARG A 501 -3.27 32.46 -1.37
C ARG A 501 -2.31 31.95 -2.46
N PHE A 502 -1.86 32.81 -3.38
CA PHE A 502 -0.96 32.43 -4.46
C PHE A 502 0.42 32.04 -3.93
N ASP A 503 0.93 32.79 -2.95
CA ASP A 503 2.18 32.46 -2.26
C ASP A 503 2.07 31.17 -1.45
N LEU A 504 0.92 30.94 -0.83
CA LEU A 504 0.66 29.71 -0.06
C LEU A 504 0.66 28.49 -0.97
N VAL A 505 -0.16 28.51 -2.03
CA VAL A 505 -0.25 27.42 -3.01
C VAL A 505 1.12 27.14 -3.62
N ARG A 506 1.87 28.18 -4.02
CA ARG A 506 3.23 28.01 -4.55
C ARG A 506 4.16 27.28 -3.58
N ARG A 507 4.11 27.62 -2.29
CA ARG A 507 4.92 26.96 -1.26
C ARG A 507 4.49 25.51 -1.02
N GLU A 508 3.19 25.25 -1.00
CA GLU A 508 2.67 23.89 -0.84
C GLU A 508 3.06 23.01 -2.03
N VAL A 509 2.88 23.50 -3.27
CA VAL A 509 3.31 22.79 -4.48
C VAL A 509 4.81 22.53 -4.46
N LEU A 510 5.62 23.51 -4.04
CA LEU A 510 7.07 23.29 -3.92
C LEU A 510 7.40 22.16 -2.93
N VAL A 511 6.73 22.12 -1.76
CA VAL A 511 6.91 21.03 -0.79
C VAL A 511 6.45 19.70 -1.37
N MET A 512 5.34 19.67 -2.09
CA MET A 512 4.83 18.46 -2.76
C MET A 512 5.79 17.96 -3.84
N VAL A 513 6.37 18.84 -4.66
CA VAL A 513 7.35 18.47 -5.68
C VAL A 513 8.62 17.91 -5.04
N ILE A 514 9.14 18.55 -3.99
CA ILE A 514 10.33 18.05 -3.26
C ILE A 514 10.04 16.67 -2.65
N ALA A 515 8.88 16.52 -2.00
CA ALA A 515 8.47 15.24 -1.43
C ALA A 515 8.26 14.17 -2.51
N GLY A 516 7.66 14.53 -3.66
CA GLY A 516 7.45 13.65 -4.81
C GLY A 516 8.77 13.17 -5.42
N VAL A 517 9.75 14.05 -5.60
CA VAL A 517 11.11 13.69 -6.06
C VAL A 517 11.78 12.73 -5.07
N PHE A 518 11.65 12.99 -3.77
CA PHE A 518 12.18 12.09 -2.75
C PHE A 518 11.47 10.72 -2.74
N LEU A 519 10.15 10.70 -2.90
CA LEU A 519 9.37 9.46 -3.00
C LEU A 519 9.69 8.66 -4.25
N LEU A 520 9.90 9.31 -5.39
CA LEU A 520 10.33 8.65 -6.61
C LEU A 520 11.73 8.04 -6.43
N PHE A 521 12.66 8.79 -5.82
CA PHE A 521 13.98 8.28 -5.50
C PHE A 521 13.91 7.02 -4.61
N ILE A 522 13.22 7.08 -3.47
CA ILE A 522 13.14 5.91 -2.59
C ILE A 522 12.43 4.73 -3.28
N SER A 523 11.40 5.00 -4.10
CA SER A 523 10.65 3.95 -4.80
C SER A 523 11.44 3.26 -5.91
N VAL A 524 12.47 3.91 -6.47
CA VAL A 524 13.34 3.31 -7.49
C VAL A 524 14.46 2.51 -6.84
N PHE A 525 15.07 3.04 -5.78
CA PHE A 525 16.28 2.47 -5.19
C PHE A 525 16.02 1.49 -4.04
N PHE A 526 14.85 1.58 -3.40
CA PHE A 526 14.48 0.73 -2.27
C PHE A 526 13.15 0.05 -2.61
N PRO A 527 13.16 -1.18 -3.15
CA PRO A 527 11.93 -1.89 -3.47
C PRO A 527 11.12 -2.17 -2.20
N ALA A 528 9.79 -2.05 -2.29
CA ALA A 528 8.92 -2.38 -1.20
C ALA A 528 9.05 -3.88 -0.86
N PRO A 529 9.17 -4.26 0.43
CA PRO A 529 9.37 -5.65 0.83
C PRO A 529 8.28 -6.56 0.27
N LEU A 530 8.68 -7.74 -0.22
CA LEU A 530 7.78 -8.81 -0.64
C LEU A 530 8.43 -10.13 -0.22
N GLU A 531 7.70 -10.93 0.53
CA GLU A 531 8.16 -12.27 0.92
C GLU A 531 7.46 -13.34 0.08
N ARG A 532 7.72 -14.61 0.40
CA ARG A 532 7.13 -15.75 -0.31
C ARG A 532 5.60 -15.76 -0.11
N PRO A 533 4.80 -16.19 -1.09
CA PRO A 533 3.36 -16.38 -0.93
C PRO A 533 3.00 -17.30 0.26
N ILE A 534 1.93 -16.95 0.98
CA ILE A 534 1.30 -17.89 1.93
C ILE A 534 0.55 -18.96 1.12
N THR A 535 0.91 -20.22 1.29
CA THR A 535 0.25 -21.37 0.65
C THR A 535 -0.10 -22.42 1.70
N GLN A 536 -0.98 -23.36 1.37
CA GLN A 536 -1.29 -24.48 2.29
C GLN A 536 -0.01 -25.23 2.71
N ALA A 537 0.91 -25.45 1.77
CA ALA A 537 2.19 -26.07 2.06
C ALA A 537 3.04 -25.26 3.06
N THR A 538 3.07 -23.93 2.98
CA THR A 538 3.83 -23.11 3.94
C THR A 538 3.17 -23.04 5.31
N VAL A 539 1.85 -23.22 5.39
CA VAL A 539 1.11 -23.38 6.65
C VAL A 539 1.46 -24.72 7.30
N ASP A 540 1.39 -25.81 6.56
CA ASP A 540 1.62 -27.17 7.07
C ASP A 540 3.06 -27.37 7.56
N MET A 541 4.03 -26.71 6.93
CA MET A 541 5.45 -26.79 7.31
C MET A 541 5.82 -25.95 8.56
N GLY A 542 4.92 -25.09 9.07
CA GLY A 542 5.14 -24.31 10.30
C GLY A 542 6.37 -23.38 10.29
N VAL A 543 6.97 -23.13 9.13
CA VAL A 543 8.28 -22.44 9.02
C VAL A 543 8.10 -20.97 9.43
N ASN A 544 8.91 -20.50 10.37
CA ASN A 544 9.13 -19.08 10.74
C ASN A 544 8.16 -18.38 11.74
N ALA A 545 7.52 -19.09 12.68
CA ALA A 545 6.76 -18.44 13.76
C ALA A 545 7.58 -17.43 14.60
N HIS A 546 8.86 -17.72 14.82
CA HIS A 546 9.69 -16.99 15.77
C HIS A 546 10.30 -15.67 15.24
N ASN A 547 10.28 -15.42 13.93
CA ASN A 547 10.89 -14.23 13.32
C ASN A 547 9.88 -13.17 12.85
N ALA A 548 8.59 -13.39 13.10
CA ALA A 548 7.54 -12.49 12.65
C ALA A 548 7.57 -11.13 13.35
N ARG A 549 7.55 -10.05 12.55
CA ARG A 549 7.53 -8.67 13.03
C ARG A 549 6.26 -7.99 12.54
N ALA A 550 5.56 -7.31 13.44
CA ALA A 550 4.51 -6.40 13.06
C ALA A 550 5.09 -5.22 12.23
N PRO A 551 4.25 -4.52 11.47
CA PRO A 551 4.65 -3.25 10.86
C PRO A 551 5.30 -2.32 11.90
N TRP A 552 6.26 -1.49 11.49
CA TRP A 552 7.13 -0.76 12.41
C TRP A 552 6.37 0.11 13.43
N PHE A 553 5.22 0.65 13.04
CA PHE A 553 4.34 1.47 13.87
C PHE A 553 3.55 0.68 14.93
N PHE A 554 3.56 -0.65 14.88
CA PHE A 554 2.99 -1.55 15.88
C PHE A 554 4.03 -2.31 16.72
N LEU A 555 5.33 -2.13 16.46
CA LEU A 555 6.38 -2.83 17.20
C LEU A 555 6.36 -2.54 18.70
N TRP A 556 5.98 -1.32 19.10
CA TRP A 556 5.81 -0.99 20.52
C TRP A 556 4.68 -1.81 21.16
N VAL A 557 3.58 -2.08 20.45
CA VAL A 557 2.50 -2.96 20.94
C VAL A 557 3.00 -4.40 21.00
N GLN A 558 3.68 -4.86 19.97
CA GLN A 558 4.27 -6.21 19.94
C GLN A 558 5.27 -6.42 21.09
N GLN A 559 6.03 -5.38 21.47
CA GLN A 559 6.91 -5.43 22.62
C GLN A 559 6.15 -5.52 23.95
N LEU A 560 5.04 -4.80 24.09
CA LEU A 560 4.19 -4.87 25.27
C LEU A 560 3.50 -6.22 25.43
N LEU A 561 3.13 -6.88 24.32
CA LEU A 561 2.56 -8.23 24.35
C LEU A 561 3.50 -9.28 24.95
N LYS A 562 4.82 -9.02 25.01
CA LYS A 562 5.76 -9.89 25.72
C LYS A 562 5.67 -9.77 27.25
N LEU A 563 5.01 -8.72 27.77
CA LEU A 563 4.95 -8.42 29.20
C LEU A 563 3.80 -9.13 29.94
N GLY A 564 2.86 -9.75 29.23
CA GLY A 564 1.78 -10.51 29.86
C GLY A 564 0.48 -10.51 29.07
N ASP A 565 -0.63 -10.20 29.74
CA ASP A 565 -1.99 -10.32 29.22
C ASP A 565 -2.21 -9.60 27.88
N PRO A 566 -2.60 -10.33 26.81
CA PRO A 566 -2.80 -9.75 25.48
C PRO A 566 -3.90 -8.69 25.40
N PHE A 567 -4.97 -8.81 26.20
CA PHE A 567 -6.05 -7.82 26.20
C PHE A 567 -5.54 -6.50 26.76
N PHE A 568 -4.92 -6.50 27.93
CA PHE A 568 -4.47 -5.29 28.59
C PHE A 568 -3.38 -4.58 27.79
N TRP A 569 -2.33 -5.32 27.39
CA TRP A 569 -1.17 -4.73 26.72
C TRP A 569 -1.39 -4.47 25.23
N GLY A 570 -2.17 -5.32 24.56
CA GLY A 570 -2.42 -5.24 23.12
C GLY A 570 -3.60 -4.35 22.73
N VAL A 571 -4.61 -4.22 23.60
CA VAL A 571 -5.85 -3.50 23.29
C VAL A 571 -6.13 -2.37 24.27
N ALA A 572 -6.23 -2.68 25.57
CA ALA A 572 -6.69 -1.70 26.56
C ALA A 572 -5.73 -0.52 26.68
N LEU A 573 -4.42 -0.75 26.79
CA LEU A 573 -3.43 0.32 26.92
C LEU A 573 -3.39 1.25 25.69
N PRO A 574 -3.28 0.76 24.44
CA PRO A 574 -3.40 1.61 23.26
C PRO A 574 -4.70 2.44 23.23
N VAL A 575 -5.84 1.83 23.59
CA VAL A 575 -7.12 2.55 23.67
C VAL A 575 -7.11 3.61 24.77
N ILE A 576 -6.54 3.32 25.94
CA ILE A 576 -6.36 4.29 27.02
C ILE A 576 -5.50 5.46 26.55
N LEU A 577 -4.40 5.21 25.83
CA LEU A 577 -3.57 6.28 25.26
C LEU A 577 -4.35 7.14 24.27
N LEU A 578 -5.16 6.54 23.41
CA LEU A 578 -6.06 7.28 22.50
C LEU A 578 -7.11 8.09 23.27
N ILE A 579 -7.70 7.54 24.33
CA ILE A 579 -8.66 8.25 25.19
C ILE A 579 -7.98 9.43 25.88
N VAL A 580 -6.79 9.24 26.46
CA VAL A 580 -5.99 10.31 27.07
C VAL A 580 -5.78 11.43 26.07
N LEU A 581 -5.36 11.12 24.83
CA LEU A 581 -5.22 12.11 23.76
C LEU A 581 -6.54 12.80 23.42
N ALA A 582 -7.64 12.05 23.30
CA ALA A 582 -8.96 12.56 22.94
C ALA A 582 -9.52 13.56 23.98
N ILE A 583 -9.26 13.31 25.28
CA ILE A 583 -9.76 14.17 26.36
C ILE A 583 -8.89 15.40 26.63
N LEU A 584 -7.63 15.44 26.16
CA LEU A 584 -6.71 16.59 26.37
C LEU A 584 -7.37 17.95 26.09
N PRO A 585 -8.10 18.15 24.97
CA PRO A 585 -8.73 19.44 24.66
C PRO A 585 -9.84 19.86 25.63
N TYR A 586 -10.34 18.95 26.46
CA TYR A 586 -11.50 19.16 27.34
C TYR A 586 -11.12 19.24 28.81
N THR A 587 -10.13 18.45 29.24
CA THR A 587 -9.75 18.34 30.67
C THR A 587 -8.63 19.28 31.07
N LEU A 588 -7.72 19.61 30.14
CA LEU A 588 -6.53 20.40 30.47
C LEU A 588 -6.75 21.91 30.27
N PRO A 589 -6.00 22.75 31.03
CA PRO A 589 -6.03 24.20 30.86
C PRO A 589 -5.79 24.59 29.40
N GLN A 590 -6.62 25.51 28.91
CA GLN A 590 -6.55 25.94 27.53
C GLN A 590 -5.41 26.91 27.31
N THR A 591 -4.87 26.90 26.09
CA THR A 591 -3.94 27.95 25.66
C THR A 591 -4.65 29.29 25.66
N ASN A 592 -4.08 30.30 26.32
CA ASN A 592 -4.59 31.66 26.26
C ASN A 592 -4.60 32.15 24.81
N GLU A 593 -5.61 32.95 24.45
CA GLU A 593 -5.80 33.39 23.06
C GLU A 593 -4.60 34.16 22.50
N ASN A 594 -3.90 34.91 23.35
CA ASN A 594 -2.68 35.66 23.02
C ASN A 594 -1.43 34.78 22.76
N GLU A 595 -1.46 33.51 23.19
CA GLU A 595 -0.39 32.53 23.02
C GLU A 595 -0.62 31.57 21.84
N LEU A 596 -1.81 31.60 21.23
CA LEU A 596 -2.12 30.78 20.06
C LEU A 596 -1.12 31.00 18.92
N GLY A 597 -0.86 29.95 18.14
CA GLY A 597 0.04 30.08 16.99
C GLY A 597 1.53 30.16 17.35
N ARG A 598 1.91 29.77 18.57
CA ARG A 598 3.31 29.67 19.03
C ARG A 598 3.65 28.23 19.41
N TRP A 599 4.94 27.89 19.31
CA TRP A 599 5.45 26.63 19.85
C TRP A 599 5.55 26.72 21.37
N PHE A 600 5.16 25.66 22.06
CA PHE A 600 5.24 25.51 23.51
C PHE A 600 4.60 26.66 24.32
N PRO A 601 3.32 26.99 24.08
CA PRO A 601 2.64 28.01 24.88
C PRO A 601 2.54 27.56 26.35
N ARG A 602 2.66 28.52 27.29
CA ARG A 602 2.77 28.21 28.73
C ARG A 602 1.49 27.60 29.28
N GLY A 603 0.33 28.07 28.80
CA GLY A 603 -0.98 27.54 29.21
C GLY A 603 -1.21 26.07 28.87
N ASN A 604 -0.34 25.45 28.05
CA ASN A 604 -0.51 24.11 27.51
C ASN A 604 0.63 23.14 27.91
N ARG A 605 1.43 23.49 28.93
CA ARG A 605 2.60 22.69 29.34
C ARG A 605 2.26 21.26 29.74
N LEU A 606 1.15 21.06 30.46
CA LEU A 606 0.75 19.73 30.93
C LEU A 606 0.45 18.80 29.75
N ALA A 607 -0.32 19.25 28.75
CA ALA A 607 -0.58 18.45 27.55
C ALA A 607 0.70 18.17 26.74
N GLN A 608 1.60 19.15 26.66
CA GLN A 608 2.90 18.98 26.01
C GLN A 608 3.72 17.87 26.68
N ILE A 609 3.84 17.92 28.01
CA ILE A 609 4.59 16.92 28.78
C ILE A 609 3.98 15.53 28.59
N ILE A 610 2.65 15.40 28.74
CA ILE A 610 1.96 14.12 28.56
C ILE A 610 2.24 13.53 27.17
N VAL A 611 2.05 14.32 26.10
CA VAL A 611 2.24 13.82 24.74
C VAL A 611 3.71 13.54 24.42
N ILE A 612 4.64 14.33 24.95
CA ILE A 612 6.08 14.05 24.82
C ILE A 612 6.42 12.73 25.51
N LEU A 613 5.95 12.50 26.73
CA LEU A 613 6.19 11.25 27.45
C LEU A 613 5.59 10.04 26.74
N ILE A 614 4.35 10.13 26.25
CA ILE A 614 3.73 9.07 25.44
C ILE A 614 4.56 8.78 24.19
N THR A 615 4.98 9.83 23.47
CA THR A 615 5.77 9.70 22.25
C THR A 615 7.13 9.06 22.52
N LEU A 616 7.81 9.50 23.58
CA LEU A 616 9.07 8.91 24.01
C LEU A 616 8.90 7.44 24.41
N ALA A 617 7.85 7.11 25.15
CA ALA A 617 7.56 5.72 25.52
C ALA A 617 7.35 4.82 24.29
N VAL A 618 6.55 5.27 23.31
CA VAL A 618 6.34 4.55 22.04
C VAL A 618 7.65 4.37 21.28
N ILE A 619 8.48 5.41 21.17
CA ILE A 619 9.78 5.34 20.49
C ILE A 619 10.73 4.39 21.23
N ILE A 620 10.83 4.50 22.55
CA ILE A 620 11.70 3.65 23.38
C ILE A 620 11.29 2.18 23.26
N LEU A 621 9.99 1.87 23.39
CA LEU A 621 9.50 0.50 23.23
C LEU A 621 9.75 -0.05 21.82
N THR A 622 9.60 0.78 20.79
CA THR A 622 9.92 0.41 19.40
C THR A 622 11.41 0.10 19.25
N ILE A 623 12.29 0.94 19.82
CA ILE A 623 13.75 0.72 19.77
C ILE A 623 14.14 -0.52 20.56
N ILE A 624 13.59 -0.74 21.75
CA ILE A 624 13.83 -1.95 22.57
C ILE A 624 13.50 -3.20 21.77
N PHE A 625 12.39 -3.21 21.02
CA PHE A 625 12.05 -4.34 20.17
C PHE A 625 13.07 -4.58 19.05
N LEU A 626 13.61 -3.51 18.47
CA LEU A 626 14.59 -3.59 17.36
C LEU A 626 15.97 -4.04 17.81
N ILE A 627 16.32 -3.86 19.09
CA ILE A 627 17.56 -4.38 19.66
C ILE A 627 17.45 -5.90 19.72
N PRO A 628 18.33 -6.66 19.05
CA PRO A 628 18.34 -8.12 19.16
C PRO A 628 18.56 -8.48 20.63
N THR A 629 17.57 -9.12 21.26
CA THR A 629 17.79 -9.78 22.54
C THR A 629 18.71 -10.96 22.25
N THR A 630 20.01 -10.78 22.49
CA THR A 630 20.92 -11.91 22.70
C THR A 630 20.27 -12.80 23.74
N GLN A 631 20.03 -14.06 23.38
CA GLN A 631 19.30 -15.00 24.22
C GLN A 631 19.83 -14.99 25.66
N LEU A 632 18.92 -14.73 26.60
CA LEU A 632 19.06 -15.01 28.02
C LEU A 632 17.99 -16.03 28.38
#